data_AF-A0A8T2U346-F1
#
_entry.id   AF-A0A8T2U346-F1
#
_cell.length_a   1.000
_cell.length_b   1.000
_cell.length_c   1.000
_cell.angle_alpha   90.00
_cell.angle_beta   90.00
_cell.angle_gamma   90.00
#
_symmetry.space_group_name_H-M   'P 1'
#
loop_
_entity.id
_entity.type
_entity.pdbx_description
1 polymer ?
#
loop_
_entity_poly.entity_id
_entity_poly.type
_entity_poly.pdbx_seq_one_letter_code
_entity_poly.pdbx_strand_id
1 'polypeptide(L)'
;MMVMLYTATRIGLPLLNPYLNSSANFSTGVNYAVSGATAQTASSLNSRLLIPLTILSLDVQIGWHLTLKSTTTPPPNPSNNTSHDNSLYVIEIGGNDYIVALTSFLYSPSYVATNFIPLVIAKIRNSIHPLLCY
;
A
#
# COMPACT_ATOMS: atom_id res chain seq x y z
N MET A 1 0.82 -6.19 -9.25
CA MET A 1 1.67 -5.59 -10.33
C MET A 1 1.01 -5.63 -11.70
N MET A 2 0.40 -6.75 -12.12
CA MET A 2 -0.25 -6.86 -13.43
C MET A 2 -1.47 -5.96 -13.60
N VAL A 3 -2.26 -5.75 -12.53
CA VAL A 3 -3.42 -4.86 -12.56
C VAL A 3 -3.01 -3.41 -12.81
N MET A 4 -2.00 -2.90 -12.09
CA MET A 4 -1.50 -1.52 -12.24
C MET A 4 -0.87 -1.27 -13.63
N LEU A 5 -0.10 -2.24 -14.14
CA LEU A 5 0.51 -2.14 -15.48
C LEU A 5 -0.57 -2.08 -16.57
N TYR A 6 -1.59 -2.92 -16.46
CA TYR A 6 -2.70 -2.97 -17.41
C TYR A 6 -3.60 -1.74 -17.33
N THR A 7 -3.94 -1.27 -16.13
CA THR A 7 -4.79 -0.07 -15.99
C THR A 7 -4.08 1.16 -16.55
N ALA A 8 -2.82 1.39 -16.19
CA ALA A 8 -2.04 2.54 -16.68
C ALA A 8 -1.98 2.58 -18.21
N THR A 9 -1.64 1.46 -18.85
CA THR A 9 -1.60 1.36 -20.32
C THR A 9 -2.96 1.58 -20.98
N ARG A 10 -4.05 1.09 -20.37
CA ARG A 10 -5.41 1.22 -20.92
C ARG A 10 -5.99 2.64 -20.81
N ILE A 11 -5.59 3.40 -19.80
CA ILE A 11 -6.08 4.78 -19.57
C ILE A 11 -5.06 5.84 -20.00
N GLY A 12 -3.95 5.43 -20.64
CA GLY A 12 -2.93 6.34 -21.16
C GLY A 12 -2.06 7.01 -20.10
N LEU A 13 -1.98 6.44 -18.89
CA LEU A 13 -1.08 6.92 -17.84
C LEU A 13 0.33 6.32 -17.98
N PRO A 14 1.38 7.06 -17.59
CA PRO A 14 2.75 6.56 -17.62
C PRO A 14 2.95 5.41 -16.63
N LEU A 15 3.92 4.54 -16.93
CA LEU A 15 4.37 3.52 -15.99
C LEU A 15 5.08 4.19 -14.81
N LEU A 16 4.73 3.76 -13.61
CA LEU A 16 5.20 4.38 -12.37
C LEU A 16 6.52 3.75 -11.91
N ASN A 17 7.49 4.61 -11.58
CA ASN A 17 8.75 4.16 -11.01
C ASN A 17 8.56 3.61 -9.59
N PRO A 18 9.29 2.55 -9.19
CA PRO A 18 9.22 2.03 -7.83
C PRO A 18 9.83 3.02 -6.83
N TYR A 19 9.16 3.24 -5.69
CA TYR A 19 9.60 4.18 -4.65
C TYR A 19 11.02 3.89 -4.14
N LEU A 20 11.39 2.61 -4.04
CA LEU A 20 12.71 2.20 -3.55
C LEU A 20 13.85 2.47 -4.55
N ASN A 21 13.56 2.94 -5.76
CA ASN A 21 14.59 3.46 -6.66
C ASN A 21 14.88 4.93 -6.30
N SER A 22 15.92 5.15 -5.48
CA SER A 22 16.33 6.47 -4.99
C SER A 22 16.73 7.46 -6.09
N SER A 23 17.01 6.99 -7.30
CA SER A 23 17.40 7.83 -8.44
C SER A 23 16.25 8.09 -9.43
N ALA A 24 15.04 7.58 -9.15
CA ALA A 24 13.90 7.74 -10.02
C ALA A 24 13.26 9.12 -9.93
N ASN A 25 12.66 9.55 -11.05
CA ASN A 25 11.76 10.70 -11.07
C ASN A 25 10.32 10.26 -10.74
N PHE A 26 9.69 10.94 -9.78
CA PHE A 26 8.32 10.69 -9.32
C PHE A 26 7.32 11.77 -9.76
N SER A 27 7.71 12.68 -10.67
CA SER A 27 6.86 13.79 -11.13
C SER A 27 5.54 13.36 -11.78
N THR A 28 5.48 12.15 -12.32
CA THR A 28 4.26 11.59 -12.95
C THR A 28 3.57 10.54 -12.10
N GLY A 29 3.95 10.41 -10.83
CA GLY A 29 3.48 9.38 -9.92
C GLY A 29 4.55 8.36 -9.56
N VAL A 30 4.18 7.41 -8.70
CA VAL A 30 5.11 6.52 -8.01
C VAL A 30 4.43 5.22 -7.60
N ASN A 31 5.16 4.12 -7.68
CA ASN A 31 4.71 2.80 -7.29
C ASN A 31 5.32 2.40 -5.93
N TYR A 32 4.49 2.34 -4.89
CA TYR A 32 4.90 1.91 -3.55
C TYR A 32 4.75 0.40 -3.32
N ALA A 33 4.14 -0.33 -4.27
CA ALA A 33 3.79 -1.73 -4.05
C ALA A 33 5.02 -2.63 -3.94
N VAL A 34 5.00 -3.50 -2.94
CA VAL A 34 6.03 -4.51 -2.70
C VAL A 34 5.40 -5.90 -2.76
N SER A 35 6.01 -6.80 -3.53
CA SER A 35 5.56 -8.20 -3.59
C SER A 35 5.63 -8.85 -2.20
N GLY A 36 4.60 -9.61 -1.84
CA GLY A 36 4.49 -10.25 -0.53
C GLY A 36 4.06 -9.32 0.62
N ALA A 37 3.86 -8.03 0.37
CA ALA A 37 3.40 -7.10 1.39
C ALA A 37 1.99 -7.44 1.91
N THR A 38 1.80 -7.25 3.21
CA THR A 38 0.55 -7.50 3.93
C THR A 38 -0.13 -6.20 4.32
N ALA A 39 -1.43 -6.25 4.55
CA ALA A 39 -2.18 -5.14 5.14
C ALA A 39 -1.80 -4.98 6.62
N GLN A 40 -1.72 -6.09 7.35
CA GLN A 40 -1.21 -6.13 8.72
C GLN A 40 0.28 -5.84 8.76
N THR A 41 0.75 -5.25 9.87
CA THR A 41 2.18 -5.07 10.11
C THR A 41 2.85 -6.41 10.40
N ALA A 42 4.15 -6.52 10.12
CA ALA A 42 4.88 -7.74 10.42
C ALA A 42 4.87 -8.08 11.91
N SER A 43 4.92 -7.07 12.78
CA SER A 43 4.78 -7.27 14.24
C SER A 43 3.41 -7.84 14.61
N SER A 44 2.32 -7.35 14.01
CA SER A 44 0.96 -7.87 14.22
C SER A 44 0.84 -9.34 13.77
N LEU A 45 1.45 -9.71 12.65
CA LEU A 45 1.44 -11.10 12.18
C LEU A 45 2.29 -12.00 13.08
N ASN A 46 3.49 -11.56 13.44
CA ASN A 46 4.38 -12.34 14.31
C ASN A 46 3.77 -12.62 15.69
N SER A 47 2.99 -11.68 16.26
CA SER A 47 2.29 -11.92 17.54
C SER A 47 1.21 -13.01 17.46
N ARG A 48 0.81 -13.40 16.24
CA ARG A 48 -0.11 -14.50 15.95
C ARG A 48 0.62 -15.74 15.41
N LEU A 49 1.95 -15.78 15.55
CA LEU A 49 2.82 -16.85 15.02
C LEU A 49 2.75 -16.98 13.49
N LEU A 50 2.37 -15.89 12.80
CA LEU A 50 2.32 -15.81 11.35
C LEU A 50 3.56 -15.08 10.83
N ILE A 51 4.29 -15.71 9.91
CA ILE A 51 5.55 -15.17 9.37
C ILE A 51 5.26 -14.51 8.02
N PRO A 52 5.31 -13.17 7.92
CA PRO A 52 5.14 -12.47 6.64
C PRO A 52 6.40 -12.60 5.76
N LEU A 53 6.21 -12.49 4.45
CA LEU A 53 7.31 -12.52 3.48
C LEU A 53 8.19 -11.26 3.53
N THR A 54 7.67 -10.15 4.04
CA THR A 54 8.37 -8.87 4.12
C THR A 54 7.84 -8.03 5.28
N ILE A 55 8.67 -7.11 5.77
CA ILE A 55 8.28 -6.10 6.77
C ILE A 55 7.58 -4.88 6.14
N LEU A 56 7.57 -4.79 4.81
CA LEU A 56 7.13 -3.63 4.01
C LEU A 56 5.60 -3.61 3.82
N SER A 57 4.88 -3.67 4.95
CA SER A 57 3.40 -3.67 5.02
C SER A 57 2.74 -2.41 4.46
N LEU A 58 1.40 -2.41 4.35
CA LEU A 58 0.61 -1.26 3.93
C LEU A 58 0.98 0.03 4.67
N ASP A 59 1.16 -0.04 5.99
CA ASP A 59 1.51 1.14 6.79
C ASP A 59 2.86 1.74 6.38
N VAL A 60 3.83 0.89 6.04
CA VAL A 60 5.14 1.34 5.56
C VAL A 60 5.00 2.03 4.22
N GLN A 61 4.20 1.47 3.30
CA GLN A 61 3.93 2.05 1.99
C GLN A 61 3.18 3.39 2.08
N ILE A 62 2.21 3.51 3.00
CA ILE A 62 1.54 4.77 3.31
C ILE A 62 2.51 5.78 3.92
N GLY A 63 3.39 5.36 4.82
CA GLY A 63 4.42 6.23 5.41
C GLY A 63 5.38 6.80 4.35
N TRP A 64 5.77 6.00 3.36
CA TRP A 64 6.53 6.46 2.20
C TRP A 64 5.78 7.51 1.40
N HIS A 65 4.48 7.29 1.17
CA HIS A 65 3.65 8.26 0.46
C HIS A 65 3.57 9.60 1.20
N LEU A 66 3.29 9.58 2.50
CA LEU A 66 3.24 10.78 3.33
C LEU A 66 4.58 11.53 3.36
N THR A 67 5.70 10.79 3.38
CA THR A 67 7.06 11.36 3.31
C THR A 67 7.33 12.03 1.95
N LEU A 68 6.92 11.39 0.85
CA LEU A 68 7.07 11.99 -0.48
C LEU A 68 6.19 13.24 -0.61
N LYS A 69 4.95 13.19 -0.09
CA LYS A 69 4.02 14.33 -0.12
C LYS A 69 4.57 15.54 0.65
N SER A 70 5.16 15.32 1.83
CA SER A 70 5.72 16.42 2.63
C SER A 70 6.99 17.04 2.04
N THR A 71 7.79 16.26 1.30
CA THR A 71 9.02 16.75 0.63
C THR A 71 8.75 17.45 -0.69
N THR A 72 7.56 17.24 -1.30
CA THR A 72 7.17 17.81 -2.59
C THR A 72 6.24 19.03 -2.48
N THR A 73 5.74 19.36 -1.29
CA THR A 73 5.05 20.62 -1.01
C THR A 73 6.02 21.82 -1.06
N PRO A 74 5.89 22.75 -2.02
CA PRO A 74 6.70 23.97 -2.04
C PRO A 74 6.36 24.86 -0.82
N PRO A 75 7.26 25.77 -0.39
CA PRO A 75 6.88 26.87 0.50
C PRO A 75 5.70 27.65 -0.12
N PRO A 76 4.85 28.33 0.67
CA PRO A 76 3.55 28.85 0.25
C PRO A 76 3.73 29.90 -0.86
N ASN A 77 3.73 29.44 -2.10
CA ASN A 77 3.79 30.26 -3.29
C ASN A 77 2.63 29.80 -4.19
N PRO A 78 1.60 30.63 -4.40
CA PRO A 78 0.33 30.23 -5.00
C PRO A 78 0.39 29.86 -6.50
N SER A 79 1.58 29.86 -7.11
CA SER A 79 1.78 29.63 -8.54
C SER A 79 2.30 28.23 -8.90
N ASN A 80 2.73 27.42 -7.94
CA ASN A 80 3.18 26.04 -8.19
C ASN A 80 2.14 25.04 -7.75
N ASN A 81 1.23 24.70 -8.66
CA ASN A 81 0.24 23.65 -8.47
C ASN A 81 0.89 22.26 -8.64
N THR A 82 1.76 21.88 -7.69
CA THR A 82 2.33 20.53 -7.57
C THR A 82 1.47 19.62 -6.71
N SER A 83 0.23 20.02 -6.43
CA SER A 83 -0.62 19.29 -5.51
C SER A 83 -0.99 17.95 -6.15
N HIS A 84 -0.66 16.87 -5.45
CA HIS A 84 -1.11 15.53 -5.76
C HIS A 84 -2.62 15.36 -5.48
N ASP A 85 -3.39 16.45 -5.33
CA ASP A 85 -4.79 16.42 -4.89
C ASP A 85 -5.72 15.81 -5.95
N ASN A 86 -5.30 15.78 -7.21
CA ASN A 86 -6.00 15.09 -8.31
C ASN A 86 -5.39 13.71 -8.65
N SER A 87 -4.59 13.13 -7.76
CA SER A 87 -3.96 11.82 -8.01
C SER A 87 -4.94 10.67 -7.91
N LEU A 88 -4.78 9.67 -8.78
CA LEU A 88 -5.46 8.38 -8.67
C LEU A 88 -4.67 7.44 -7.75
N TYR A 89 -5.31 6.93 -6.71
CA TYR A 89 -4.76 5.90 -5.83
C TYR A 89 -5.31 4.52 -6.21
N VAL A 90 -4.42 3.55 -6.42
CA VAL A 90 -4.77 2.14 -6.66
C VAL A 90 -4.06 1.30 -5.62
N ILE A 91 -4.81 0.52 -4.84
CA ILE A 91 -4.29 -0.28 -3.72
C ILE A 91 -4.75 -1.73 -3.91
N GLU A 92 -3.79 -2.65 -3.98
CA GLU A 92 -4.00 -4.10 -4.01
C GLU A 92 -3.22 -4.69 -2.83
N ILE A 93 -3.93 -5.12 -1.77
CA ILE A 93 -3.33 -5.58 -0.52
C ILE A 93 -4.29 -6.54 0.20
N GLY A 94 -3.80 -7.32 1.17
CA GLY A 94 -4.62 -8.22 1.99
C GLY A 94 -4.55 -9.70 1.57
N GLY A 95 -4.31 -9.98 0.28
CA GLY A 95 -4.19 -11.36 -0.20
C GLY A 95 -3.06 -12.14 0.49
N ASN A 96 -1.92 -11.50 0.74
CA ASN A 96 -0.80 -12.10 1.44
C ASN A 96 -1.11 -12.39 2.92
N ASP A 97 -1.95 -11.58 3.57
CA ASP A 97 -2.40 -11.82 4.94
C ASP A 97 -3.17 -13.15 5.03
N TYR A 98 -4.06 -13.42 4.06
CA TYR A 98 -4.82 -14.66 4.00
C TYR A 98 -3.95 -15.86 3.62
N ILE A 99 -3.02 -15.69 2.67
CA ILE A 99 -2.07 -16.74 2.29
C ILE A 99 -1.27 -17.16 3.51
N VAL A 100 -0.61 -16.23 4.21
CA VAL A 100 0.20 -16.54 5.39
C VAL A 100 -0.66 -17.21 6.48
N ALA A 101 -1.89 -16.74 6.73
CA ALA A 101 -2.77 -17.36 7.71
C ALA A 101 -3.16 -18.80 7.33
N LEU A 102 -3.57 -19.04 6.08
CA LEU A 102 -4.01 -20.35 5.61
C LEU A 102 -2.86 -21.36 5.50
N THR A 103 -1.69 -20.94 5.03
CA THR A 103 -0.52 -21.82 4.87
C THR A 103 0.24 -22.08 6.17
N SER A 104 -0.09 -21.37 7.25
CA SER A 104 0.48 -21.64 8.58
C SER A 104 -0.03 -22.94 9.21
N PHE A 105 -1.18 -23.45 8.75
CA PHE A 105 -1.93 -24.54 9.38
C PHE A 105 -2.34 -24.30 10.84
N LEU A 106 -2.17 -23.08 11.37
CA LEU A 106 -2.59 -22.70 12.72
C LEU A 106 -4.08 -22.38 12.80
N TYR A 107 -4.70 -22.03 11.67
CA TYR A 107 -6.08 -21.58 11.59
C TYR A 107 -6.85 -22.36 10.53
N SER A 108 -8.08 -22.74 10.85
CA SER A 108 -8.98 -23.33 9.86
C SER A 108 -9.40 -22.27 8.82
N PRO A 109 -9.78 -22.67 7.59
CA PRO A 109 -10.36 -21.75 6.62
C PRO A 109 -11.56 -20.95 7.16
N SER A 110 -12.40 -21.60 7.99
CA SER A 110 -13.53 -20.94 8.65
C SER A 110 -13.10 -19.88 9.67
N TYR A 111 -12.01 -20.12 10.40
CA TYR A 111 -11.45 -19.14 11.33
C TYR A 111 -10.87 -17.93 10.57
N VAL A 112 -10.13 -18.17 9.49
CA VAL A 112 -9.59 -17.10 8.64
C VAL A 112 -10.73 -16.25 8.06
N ALA A 113 -11.79 -16.90 7.57
CA ALA A 113 -12.95 -16.21 7.03
C ALA A 113 -13.69 -15.35 8.07
N THR A 114 -13.87 -15.85 9.28
CA THR A 114 -14.68 -15.18 10.32
C THR A 114 -13.90 -14.15 11.13
N ASN A 115 -12.59 -14.32 11.32
CA ASN A 115 -11.78 -13.45 12.18
C ASN A 115 -10.74 -12.64 11.42
N PHE A 116 -10.09 -13.24 10.42
CA PHE A 116 -8.95 -12.62 9.75
C PHE A 116 -9.37 -11.69 8.60
N ILE A 117 -10.39 -12.08 7.82
CA ILE A 117 -10.94 -11.20 6.77
C ILE A 117 -11.42 -9.86 7.35
N PRO A 118 -12.26 -9.82 8.41
CA PRO A 118 -12.67 -8.55 9.01
C PRO A 118 -11.49 -7.73 9.55
N LEU A 119 -10.49 -8.40 10.14
CA LEU A 119 -9.27 -7.76 10.66
C LEU A 119 -8.48 -7.06 9.55
N VAL A 120 -8.32 -7.71 8.39
CA VAL A 120 -7.63 -7.15 7.22
C VAL A 120 -8.42 -5.99 6.62
N ILE A 121 -9.75 -6.13 6.46
CA ILE A 121 -10.61 -5.06 5.95
C ILE A 121 -10.55 -3.82 6.85
N ALA A 122 -10.66 -4.00 8.16
CA ALA A 122 -10.57 -2.91 9.12
C ALA A 122 -9.21 -2.21 9.05
N LYS A 123 -8.13 -2.98 8.90
CA LYS A 123 -6.79 -2.42 8.75
C LYS A 123 -6.65 -1.58 7.48
N ILE A 124 -7.12 -2.09 6.35
CA ILE A 124 -7.12 -1.33 5.08
C ILE A 124 -7.89 -0.02 5.25
N ARG A 125 -9.13 -0.09 5.77
CA ARG A 125 -9.97 1.09 6.00
C ARG A 125 -9.27 2.15 6.85
N ASN A 126 -8.63 1.73 7.93
CA ASN A 126 -7.95 2.65 8.85
C ASN A 126 -6.68 3.25 8.24
N SER A 127 -5.88 2.44 7.53
CA SER A 127 -4.61 2.90 6.95
C SER A 127 -4.80 3.81 5.73
N ILE A 128 -5.91 3.69 4.99
CA ILE A 128 -6.20 4.59 3.85
C ILE A 128 -6.93 5.86 4.27
N HIS A 129 -7.51 5.92 5.47
CA HIS A 129 -8.24 7.10 5.93
C HIS A 129 -7.43 8.40 5.83
N PRO A 130 -6.13 8.45 6.19
CA PRO A 130 -5.29 9.65 6.02
C PRO A 130 -5.11 10.09 4.55
N LEU A 131 -5.35 9.20 3.58
CA LEU A 131 -5.29 9.55 2.16
C LEU A 131 -6.57 10.27 1.67
N LEU A 132 -7.69 10.10 2.39
CA LEU A 132 -9.01 10.59 1.98
C LEU A 132 -9.41 11.90 2.68
N CYS A 133 -8.73 12.27 3.76
CA CYS A 133 -9.01 13.48 4.51
C CYS A 133 -8.04 14.60 4.08
N TYR A 134 -8.44 15.31 3.02
CA TYR A 134 -7.99 16.66 2.66
C TYR A 134 -9.22 17.50 2.33
#